data_AF-A0A2S6QM73-F1
#
_entry.id   AF-A0A2S6QM73-F1
#
_cell.length_a   1.000
_cell.length_b   1.000
_cell.length_c   1.000
_cell.angle_alpha   90.00
_cell.angle_beta   90.00
_cell.angle_gamma   90.00
#
_symmetry.space_group_name_H-M   'P 1'
#
loop_
_entity.id
_entity.type
_entity.pdbx_description
1 polymer ?
#
loop_
_entity_poly.entity_id
_entity_poly.type
_entity_poly.pdbx_seq_one_letter_code
_entity_poly.pdbx_strand_id
1 'polypeptide(L)' 'MIKLNGMAHIVINVSRWEECKKFYKNLMPFLGMEQVFDGQEYIYFVGSRTAVGIKKCEPEYNEHVFQQERIGLH' A
#
# COMPACT_ATOMS: atom_id res chain seq x y z
N MET A 1 0.98 28.84 12.16
CA MET A 1 2.14 27.90 12.11
C MET A 1 1.62 26.56 11.60
N ILE A 2 2.10 26.08 10.45
CA ILE A 2 1.67 24.78 9.88
C ILE A 2 2.65 23.71 10.38
N LYS A 3 2.12 22.63 10.96
CA LYS A 3 2.91 21.51 11.52
C LYS A 3 2.54 20.23 10.79
N LEU A 4 3.54 19.49 10.33
CA LEU A 4 3.36 18.15 9.78
C LEU A 4 2.90 17.18 10.89
N ASN A 5 1.90 16.34 10.60
CA ASN A 5 1.22 15.55 11.64
C ASN A 5 0.86 14.12 11.19
N GLY A 6 1.68 13.57 10.29
CA GLY A 6 1.45 12.32 9.57
C GLY A 6 1.16 12.54 8.09
N MET A 7 0.87 11.46 7.38
CA MET A 7 0.42 11.45 5.99
C MET A 7 -0.98 10.88 5.95
N ALA A 8 -1.92 11.54 5.26
CA ALA A 8 -3.32 11.09 5.22
C ALA A 8 -3.43 9.65 4.70
N HIS A 9 -2.77 9.35 3.58
CA HIS A 9 -2.62 7.99 3.06
C HIS A 9 -1.45 7.89 2.09
N ILE A 10 -0.88 6.69 1.98
CA ILE A 10 -0.04 6.25 0.86
C ILE A 10 -0.74 5.05 0.22
N VAL A 11 -0.76 5.00 -1.11
CA VAL A 11 -1.26 3.84 -1.85
C VAL A 11 -0.16 3.29 -2.74
N ILE A 12 0.08 1.98 -2.63
CA ILE A 12 1.11 1.26 -3.39
C ILE A 12 0.39 0.35 -4.38
N ASN A 13 0.63 0.58 -5.67
CA ASN A 13 0.18 -0.33 -6.73
C ASN A 13 1.13 -1.53 -6.82
N VAL A 14 0.58 -2.74 -6.90
CA VAL A 14 1.35 -3.99 -6.96
C VAL A 14 0.93 -4.84 -8.16
N SER A 15 1.90 -5.45 -8.82
CA SER A 15 1.71 -6.28 -10.02
C SER A 15 1.42 -7.76 -9.72
N ARG A 16 1.94 -8.25 -8.60
CA ARG A 16 1.77 -9.62 -8.09
C ARG A 16 0.70 -9.70 -7.01
N TRP A 17 -0.55 -9.43 -7.41
CA TRP A 17 -1.63 -9.12 -6.47
C TRP A 17 -1.83 -10.17 -5.37
N GLU A 18 -1.98 -11.44 -5.73
CA GLU A 18 -2.27 -12.50 -4.74
C GLU A 18 -1.13 -12.67 -3.73
N GLU A 19 0.12 -12.61 -4.19
CA GLU A 19 1.28 -12.72 -3.30
C GLU A 19 1.44 -11.48 -2.42
N CYS A 20 1.29 -10.28 -2.99
CA CYS A 20 1.36 -9.03 -2.26
C CYS A 20 0.21 -8.90 -1.24
N LYS A 21 -1.03 -9.25 -1.61
CA LYS A 21 -2.18 -9.25 -0.71
C LYS A 21 -1.91 -10.13 0.50
N LYS A 22 -1.43 -11.36 0.29
CA LYS A 22 -1.06 -12.28 1.38
C LYS A 22 0.06 -11.70 2.25
N PHE A 23 1.10 -11.13 1.64
CA PHE A 23 2.22 -10.52 2.37
C PHE A 23 1.76 -9.35 3.25
N TYR A 24 1.05 -8.37 2.68
CA TYR A 24 0.63 -7.17 3.40
C TYR A 24 -0.43 -7.44 4.48
N LYS A 25 -1.32 -8.43 4.26
CA LYS A 25 -2.27 -8.86 5.31
C LYS A 25 -1.57 -9.44 6.55
N ASN A 26 -0.35 -9.96 6.41
CA ASN A 26 0.45 -10.42 7.54
C ASN A 26 1.33 -9.30 8.12
N LEU A 27 1.97 -8.51 7.25
CA LEU A 27 2.91 -7.46 7.66
C LEU A 27 2.21 -6.31 8.40
N MET A 28 1.07 -5.82 7.88
CA MET A 28 0.44 -4.61 8.39
C MET A 28 -0.04 -4.75 9.84
N PRO A 29 -0.75 -5.85 10.24
CA PRO A 29 -1.09 -6.07 11.65
C PRO A 29 0.13 -6.22 12.55
N PHE A 30 1.21 -6.86 12.06
CA PHE A 30 2.47 -6.95 12.80
C PHE A 30 3.08 -5.57 13.10
N LEU A 31 2.89 -4.60 12.20
CA LEU A 31 3.31 -3.21 12.40
C LEU A 31 2.30 -2.36 13.20
N GLY A 32 1.25 -2.96 13.76
CA GLY A 32 0.23 -2.27 14.54
C GLY A 32 -0.79 -1.50 13.70
N MET A 33 -0.93 -1.84 12.42
CA MET A 33 -1.95 -1.26 11.53
C MET A 33 -3.20 -2.14 11.52
N GLU A 34 -4.38 -1.51 11.63
CA GLU A 34 -5.67 -2.19 11.56
C GLU A 34 -6.13 -2.29 10.11
N GLN A 35 -6.55 -3.48 9.66
CA GLN A 35 -7.16 -3.64 8.35
C GLN A 35 -8.61 -3.18 8.39
N VAL A 36 -8.91 -2.03 7.77
CA VAL A 36 -10.26 -1.45 7.76
C VAL A 36 -11.02 -1.74 6.46
N PHE A 37 -10.34 -2.25 5.43
CA PHE A 37 -10.97 -2.66 4.18
C PHE A 37 -10.25 -3.88 3.55
N ASP A 38 -11.03 -4.83 3.05
CA ASP A 38 -10.55 -6.00 2.31
C ASP A 38 -11.40 -6.23 1.06
N GLY A 39 -10.99 -5.64 -0.06
CA GLY A 39 -11.61 -5.81 -1.36
C GLY A 39 -10.88 -6.82 -2.24
N GLN A 40 -11.48 -7.10 -3.39
CA GLN A 40 -10.90 -7.99 -4.39
C GLN A 40 -9.63 -7.41 -5.04
N GLU A 41 -9.55 -6.08 -5.18
CA GLU A 41 -8.44 -5.40 -5.88
C GLU A 41 -7.77 -4.31 -5.03
N TYR A 42 -8.22 -4.15 -3.79
CA TYR A 42 -7.74 -3.12 -2.88
C TYR A 42 -7.88 -3.58 -1.44
N ILE A 43 -6.83 -3.41 -0.64
CA ILE A 43 -6.85 -3.61 0.81
C ILE A 43 -6.34 -2.33 1.47
N TYR A 44 -6.88 -1.99 2.64
CA TYR A 44 -6.59 -0.72 3.31
C TYR A 44 -6.37 -0.91 4.80
N PHE A 45 -5.30 -0.28 5.30
CA PHE A 45 -4.88 -0.36 6.67
C PHE A 45 -4.73 1.04 7.27
N VAL A 46 -5.09 1.21 8.54
CA VAL A 46 -5.02 2.49 9.26
C VAL A 46 -4.28 2.30 10.58
N GLY A 47 -3.40 3.23 10.91
CA GLY A 47 -2.62 3.21 12.15
C GLY A 47 -1.59 4.34 12.17
N SER A 48 -1.06 4.67 13.34
CA SER A 48 0.03 5.66 13.47
C SER A 48 -0.22 7.00 12.76
N ARG A 49 -1.48 7.46 12.73
CA ARG A 49 -1.93 8.70 12.05
C ARG A 49 -1.72 8.69 10.53
N THR A 50 -1.67 7.50 9.94
CA THR A 50 -1.58 7.31 8.50
C THR A 50 -2.46 6.15 8.05
N ALA A 51 -2.60 6.04 6.74
CA ALA A 51 -3.24 4.90 6.11
C ALA A 51 -2.38 4.37 4.97
N VAL A 52 -2.36 3.06 4.82
CA VAL A 52 -1.61 2.36 3.77
C VAL A 52 -2.59 1.54 2.96
N GLY A 53 -2.73 1.88 1.69
CA GLY A 53 -3.50 1.11 0.71
C GLY A 53 -2.59 0.29 -0.17
N ILE A 54 -2.98 -0.96 -0.43
CA ILE A 54 -2.34 -1.79 -1.44
C ILE A 54 -3.37 -2.04 -2.52
N LYS A 55 -3.04 -1.66 -3.74
CA LYS A 55 -3.93 -1.70 -4.89
C LYS A 55 -3.35 -2.60 -5.97
N LYS A 56 -4.17 -3.46 -6.56
CA LYS A 56 -3.81 -4.21 -7.77
C LYS A 56 -3.57 -3.22 -8.91
N CYS A 57 -2.43 -3.32 -9.58
CA CYS A 57 -2.17 -2.47 -10.74
C CYS A 57 -3.07 -2.85 -11.92
N GLU A 58 -3.15 -1.96 -12.92
CA GLU A 58 -3.80 -2.30 -14.18
C GLU A 58 -3.08 -3.48 -14.87
N PRO A 59 -3.80 -4.30 -15.66
CA PRO A 59 -3.25 -5.52 -16.25
C PRO A 59 -1.98 -5.31 -17.09
N GLU A 60 -1.87 -4.16 -17.76
CA GLU A 60 -0.70 -3.79 -18.58
C GLU A 60 0.61 -3.64 -17.77
N TYR A 61 0.51 -3.56 -16.44
CA TYR A 61 1.66 -3.42 -15.54
C TYR A 61 1.98 -4.70 -14.74
N ASN A 62 1.29 -5.82 -14.97
CA ASN A 62 1.49 -7.06 -14.20
C ASN A 62 2.92 -7.64 -14.28
N GLU A 63 3.63 -7.37 -15.36
CA GLU A 63 5.03 -7.82 -15.54
C GLU A 63 6.06 -6.76 -15.15
N HIS A 64 5.59 -5.59 -14.69
CA HIS A 64 6.47 -4.51 -14.27
C HIS A 64 6.80 -4.61 -12.78
N VAL A 65 8.03 -4.19 -12.47
CA VAL A 65 8.53 -4.01 -11.10
C VAL A 65 8.89 -2.55 -10.89
N PHE A 66 8.85 -2.12 -9.62
CA PHE A 66 9.28 -0.77 -9.25
C PHE A 66 10.75 -0.54 -9.64
N GLN A 67 11.04 0.64 -10.19
CA GLN A 67 12.36 1.07 -10.66
C GLN A 67 12.80 2.28 -9.83
N GLN A 68 13.62 2.05 -8.81
CA GLN A 68 13.96 3.04 -7.78
C GLN A 68 14.64 4.31 -8.32
N GLU A 69 15.39 4.22 -9.42
CA GLU A 69 16.12 5.36 -10.01
C GLU A 69 15.24 6.23 -10.93
N ARG A 70 13.95 5.92 -11.07
CA ARG A 70 13.01 6.72 -11.87
C ARG A 70 12.23 7.70 -10.99
N ILE A 71 11.70 8.74 -11.63
CA ILE A 71 10.79 9.69 -10.98
C ILE A 71 9.60 8.93 -10.38
N GLY A 72 9.41 9.06 -9.07
CA GLY A 72 8.41 8.33 -8.29
C GLY A 72 8.57 8.57 -6.79
N LEU A 73 7.83 7.82 -5.97
CA LEU A 73 7.99 7.80 -4.52
C LEU A 73 9.10 6.80 -4.16
N HIS A 74 10.03 7.21 -3.30
CA HIS A 74 11.06 6.37 -2.69
C HIS A 74 10.77 6.22 -1.20
#